data_AF-A0A2G6BXE6-F1
#
_entry.id   AF-A0A2G6BXE6-F1
#
_cell.length_a   1.000
_cell.length_b   1.000
_cell.length_c   1.000
_cell.angle_alpha   90.00
_cell.angle_beta   90.00
_cell.angle_gamma   90.00
#
_symmetry.space_group_name_H-M   'P 1'
#
loop_
_entity.id
_entity.type
_entity.pdbx_description
1 polymer ?
#
loop_
_entity_poly.entity_id
_entity_poly.type
_entity_poly.pdbx_seq_one_letter_code
_entity_poly.pdbx_strand_id
1 'polypeptide(L)'
;MKNLSRKQKEKEELILKNASILFAEQGYFNTDILSIATKSNVGKGTIYNYFKNKEDIFLKVIQYQLNNSLDTILDKLKKITNIKLYIESYIEEALDYYVNNTYSFDILFQSNRTLFDKAMEIISETQSRYLSKFREQFSEDFEKISFIKNPEYVFLTVQAGIFAMVHEYRSGKNIKLSEIKTMLKSLYLNGLLSDIKN
;
A
#
# COMPACT_ATOMS: atom_id res chain seq x y z
N MET A 1 -5.41 23.75 -0.28
CA MET A 1 -5.11 23.12 1.03
C MET A 1 -4.12 24.01 1.77
N LYS A 2 -4.24 24.14 3.10
CA LYS A 2 -3.35 24.99 3.92
C LYS A 2 -1.97 24.31 3.97
N ASN A 3 -0.90 24.99 3.56
CA ASN A 3 0.46 24.45 3.66
C ASN A 3 0.87 24.38 5.13
N LEU A 4 1.00 23.17 5.66
CA LEU A 4 1.47 22.93 7.03
C LEU A 4 2.96 23.25 7.15
N SER A 5 3.33 23.91 8.25
CA SER A 5 4.73 24.02 8.67
C SER A 5 5.34 22.63 8.90
N ARG A 6 6.67 22.53 8.86
CA ARG A 6 7.39 21.26 9.13
C ARG A 6 6.96 20.61 10.46
N LYS A 7 6.88 21.40 11.53
CA LYS A 7 6.46 20.95 12.87
C LYS A 7 5.01 20.45 12.88
N GLN A 8 4.13 21.04 12.06
CA GLN A 8 2.75 20.59 11.91
C GLN A 8 2.67 19.27 11.13
N LYS A 9 3.50 19.08 10.09
CA LYS A 9 3.57 17.80 9.35
C LYS A 9 4.07 16.66 10.24
N GLU A 10 5.16 16.88 10.97
CA GLU A 10 5.69 15.89 11.93
C GLU A 10 4.64 15.50 12.98
N LYS A 11 3.79 16.46 13.39
CA LYS A 11 2.68 16.22 14.31
C LYS A 11 1.54 15.44 13.68
N GLU A 12 1.15 15.78 12.44
CA GLU A 12 0.15 15.05 11.67
C GLU A 12 0.58 13.60 11.47
N GLU A 13 1.83 13.36 11.07
CA GLU A 13 2.40 12.02 10.88
C GLU A 13 2.42 11.20 12.18
N LEU A 14 2.79 11.82 13.31
CA LEU A 14 2.71 11.17 14.61
C LEU A 14 1.28 10.73 14.96
N ILE A 15 0.29 11.59 14.70
CA ILE A 15 -1.12 11.28 14.93
C ILE A 15 -1.56 10.13 14.02
N LEU A 16 -1.22 10.18 12.73
CA LEU A 16 -1.54 9.13 11.76
C LEU A 16 -0.92 7.79 12.13
N LYS A 17 0.35 7.78 12.56
CA LYS A 17 1.04 6.57 13.02
C LYS A 17 0.38 5.96 14.25
N ASN A 18 -0.06 6.77 15.21
CA ASN A 18 -0.72 6.24 16.41
C ASN A 18 -2.17 5.82 16.13
N ALA A 19 -2.87 6.55 15.26
CA ALA A 19 -4.20 6.19 14.80
C ALA A 19 -4.19 4.87 14.02
N SER A 20 -3.18 4.62 13.17
CA SER A 20 -3.07 3.36 12.45
C SER A 20 -2.95 2.16 13.38
N ILE A 21 -2.12 2.28 14.43
CA ILE A 21 -1.97 1.23 15.44
C ILE A 21 -3.31 0.97 16.15
N LEU A 22 -4.00 2.01 16.61
CA LEU A 22 -5.29 1.84 17.29
C LEU A 22 -6.36 1.24 16.38
N PHE A 23 -6.47 1.71 15.14
CA PHE A 23 -7.41 1.14 14.18
C PHE A 23 -7.10 -0.32 13.86
N ALA A 24 -5.84 -0.72 13.85
CA ALA A 24 -5.44 -2.11 13.64
C ALA A 24 -5.82 -3.00 14.82
N GLU A 25 -5.52 -2.53 16.04
CA GLU A 25 -5.70 -3.26 17.29
C GLU A 25 -7.17 -3.38 17.71
N GLN A 26 -7.97 -2.34 17.47
CA GLN A 26 -9.31 -2.19 18.05
C GLN A 26 -10.41 -2.08 16.99
N GLY A 27 -10.05 -1.89 15.72
CA GLY A 27 -10.97 -1.56 14.64
C GLY A 27 -11.44 -0.11 14.65
N TYR A 28 -12.01 0.33 13.52
CA TYR A 28 -12.49 1.70 13.33
C TYR A 28 -13.57 2.11 14.35
N PHE A 29 -14.53 1.22 14.61
CA PHE A 29 -15.70 1.56 15.43
C PHE A 29 -15.37 1.75 16.90
N ASN A 30 -14.46 0.94 17.45
CA ASN A 30 -14.09 1.00 18.87
C ASN A 30 -13.00 2.05 19.16
N THR A 31 -12.33 2.57 18.14
CA THR A 31 -11.35 3.63 18.31
C THR A 31 -12.06 4.99 18.42
N ASP A 32 -11.81 5.74 19.48
CA ASP A 32 -12.27 7.13 19.62
C ASP A 32 -11.12 8.16 19.43
N ILE A 33 -11.50 9.40 19.11
CA ILE A 33 -10.54 10.50 18.87
C ILE A 33 -9.74 10.82 20.13
N LEU A 34 -10.30 10.63 21.33
CA LEU A 34 -9.62 10.93 22.57
C LEU A 34 -8.47 9.94 22.81
N SER A 35 -8.67 8.67 22.51
CA SER A 35 -7.68 7.59 22.58
C SER A 35 -6.52 7.85 21.62
N ILE A 36 -6.83 8.30 20.39
CA ILE A 36 -5.82 8.73 19.42
C ILE A 36 -5.01 9.92 19.96
N ALA A 37 -5.69 10.92 20.54
CA ALA A 37 -5.04 12.09 21.11
C ALA A 37 -4.10 11.70 22.27
N THR A 38 -4.59 10.87 23.19
CA THR A 38 -3.83 10.36 24.34
C THR A 38 -2.61 9.56 23.87
N LYS A 39 -2.78 8.60 22.96
CA LYS A 39 -1.67 7.80 22.42
C LYS A 39 -0.64 8.67 21.68
N SER A 40 -1.08 9.77 21.08
CA SER A 40 -0.22 10.74 20.39
C SER A 40 0.39 11.80 21.30
N ASN A 41 0.08 11.78 22.60
CA ASN A 41 0.47 12.79 23.57
C ASN A 41 0.12 14.22 23.10
N VAL A 42 -1.13 14.42 22.67
CA VAL A 42 -1.69 15.71 22.25
C VAL A 42 -3.06 15.94 22.89
N GLY A 43 -3.50 17.20 22.95
CA GLY A 43 -4.86 17.50 23.37
C GLY A 43 -5.89 17.12 22.31
N LYS A 44 -7.12 16.76 22.72
CA LYS A 44 -8.23 16.45 21.81
C LYS A 44 -8.50 17.60 20.81
N GLY A 45 -8.46 18.85 21.27
CA GLY A 45 -8.59 20.03 20.41
C GLY A 45 -7.48 20.13 19.34
N THR A 46 -6.28 19.62 19.63
CA THR A 46 -5.17 19.57 18.67
C THR A 46 -5.48 18.66 17.50
N ILE A 47 -6.17 17.52 17.70
CA ILE A 47 -6.57 16.62 16.60
C ILE A 47 -7.43 17.38 15.58
N TYR A 48 -8.40 18.17 16.06
CA TYR A 48 -9.31 18.92 15.20
C TYR A 48 -8.64 20.04 14.38
N ASN A 49 -7.39 20.41 14.70
CA ASN A 49 -6.60 21.31 13.86
C ASN A 49 -6.09 20.64 12.58
N TYR A 50 -6.02 19.31 12.55
CA TYR A 50 -5.48 18.51 11.44
C TYR A 50 -6.57 17.70 10.72
N PHE A 51 -7.59 17.28 11.45
CA PHE A 51 -8.61 16.34 10.96
C PHE A 51 -10.02 16.82 11.27
N LYS A 52 -10.93 16.67 10.30
CA LYS A 52 -12.33 17.09 10.45
C LYS A 52 -13.09 16.20 11.43
N ASN A 53 -12.87 14.90 11.35
CA ASN A 53 -13.57 13.88 12.14
C ASN A 53 -12.80 12.55 12.08
N LYS A 54 -13.33 11.49 12.72
CA LYS A 54 -12.71 10.16 12.76
C LYS A 54 -12.58 9.51 11.37
N GLU A 55 -13.55 9.72 10.49
CA GLU A 55 -13.49 9.24 9.10
C GLU A 55 -12.33 9.88 8.34
N ASP A 56 -12.11 11.19 8.47
CA ASP A 56 -10.99 11.90 7.85
C ASP A 56 -9.63 11.37 8.36
N ILE A 57 -9.52 11.08 9.66
CA ILE A 57 -8.33 10.41 10.23
C ILE A 57 -8.12 9.04 9.57
N PHE A 58 -9.18 8.22 9.47
CA PHE A 58 -9.10 6.88 8.87
C PHE A 58 -8.62 6.94 7.42
N LEU A 59 -9.23 7.79 6.59
CA LEU A 59 -8.87 7.91 5.18
C LEU A 59 -7.44 8.44 5.00
N LYS A 60 -7.02 9.42 5.81
CA LYS A 60 -5.64 9.90 5.81
C LYS A 60 -4.64 8.87 6.33
N VAL A 61 -5.04 7.98 7.25
CA VAL A 61 -4.21 6.84 7.69
C VAL A 61 -3.96 5.88 6.54
N ILE A 62 -4.99 5.53 5.76
CA ILE A 62 -4.84 4.66 4.58
C ILE A 62 -3.90 5.32 3.57
N GLN A 63 -4.14 6.59 3.25
CA GLN A 63 -3.31 7.34 2.31
C GLN A 63 -1.84 7.43 2.77
N TYR A 64 -1.61 7.73 4.05
CA TYR A 64 -0.28 7.83 4.65
C TYR A 64 0.48 6.51 4.57
N GLN A 65 -0.16 5.41 4.97
CA GLN A 65 0.50 4.10 4.91
C GLN A 65 0.79 3.65 3.48
N LEU A 66 -0.13 3.93 2.54
CA LEU A 66 0.07 3.59 1.13
C LEU A 66 1.21 4.40 0.49
N ASN A 67 1.27 5.71 0.73
CA ASN A 67 2.37 6.53 0.23
C ASN A 67 3.70 6.05 0.80
N ASN A 68 3.78 5.82 2.12
CA ASN A 68 5.01 5.33 2.75
C ASN A 68 5.45 3.98 2.20
N SER A 69 4.52 3.05 1.97
CA SER A 69 4.86 1.74 1.40
C SER A 69 5.36 1.88 -0.02
N LEU A 70 4.64 2.58 -0.88
CA LEU A 70 5.00 2.74 -2.29
C LEU A 70 6.31 3.53 -2.43
N ASP A 71 6.51 4.62 -1.69
CA ASP A 71 7.75 5.39 -1.74
C ASP A 71 8.94 4.55 -1.26
N THR A 72 8.78 3.77 -0.19
CA THR A 72 9.85 2.91 0.33
C THR A 72 10.20 1.80 -0.65
N ILE A 73 9.21 1.11 -1.21
CA ILE A 73 9.41 -0.01 -2.13
C ILE A 73 10.02 0.50 -3.44
N LEU A 74 9.44 1.55 -4.02
CA LEU A 74 9.83 2.03 -5.35
C LEU A 74 11.17 2.78 -5.34
N ASP A 75 11.57 3.40 -4.22
CA ASP A 75 12.92 4.01 -4.12
C ASP A 75 14.03 2.97 -4.26
N LYS A 76 13.82 1.74 -3.77
CA LYS A 76 14.77 0.63 -3.95
C LYS A 76 14.86 0.15 -5.39
N LEU A 77 13.78 0.30 -6.15
CA LEU A 77 13.65 -0.19 -7.52
C LEU A 77 14.06 0.85 -8.58
N LYS A 78 14.27 2.11 -8.20
CA LYS A 78 14.44 3.25 -9.13
C LYS A 78 15.57 3.11 -10.16
N LYS A 79 16.53 2.21 -9.93
CA LYS A 79 17.67 1.96 -10.84
C LYS A 79 17.50 0.70 -11.69
N ILE A 80 16.44 -0.08 -11.46
CA ILE A 80 16.22 -1.33 -12.17
C ILE A 80 15.50 -1.04 -13.48
N THR A 81 16.16 -1.31 -14.60
CA THR A 81 15.63 -1.08 -15.95
C THR A 81 15.16 -2.34 -16.65
N ASN A 82 15.55 -3.53 -16.17
CA ASN A 82 15.04 -4.80 -16.69
C ASN A 82 13.69 -5.11 -16.01
N ILE A 83 12.63 -5.28 -16.80
CA ILE A 83 11.28 -5.50 -16.29
C ILE A 83 11.12 -6.78 -15.45
N LYS A 84 11.78 -7.88 -15.83
CA LYS A 84 11.72 -9.13 -15.05
C LYS A 84 12.34 -8.93 -13.68
N LEU A 85 13.53 -8.34 -13.63
CA LEU A 85 14.18 -8.01 -12.36
C LEU A 85 13.37 -6.99 -11.55
N TYR A 86 12.71 -6.03 -12.23
CA TYR A 86 11.86 -5.04 -11.58
C TYR A 86 10.66 -5.69 -10.88
N ILE A 87 9.91 -6.55 -11.60
CA ILE A 87 8.75 -7.25 -11.05
C ILE A 87 9.17 -8.22 -9.95
N GLU A 88 10.26 -8.96 -10.15
CA GLU A 88 10.83 -9.83 -9.12
C GLU A 88 11.14 -9.06 -7.83
N SER A 89 11.89 -7.97 -7.97
CA SER A 89 12.29 -7.15 -6.83
C SER A 89 11.09 -6.44 -6.19
N TYR A 90 10.10 -6.02 -6.98
CA TYR A 90 8.86 -5.44 -6.47
C TYR A 90 8.08 -6.44 -5.61
N ILE A 91 7.93 -7.69 -6.08
CA ILE A 91 7.25 -8.75 -5.34
C ILE A 91 7.96 -9.00 -4.00
N GLU A 92 9.29 -9.13 -4.02
CA GLU A 92 10.09 -9.35 -2.80
C GLU A 92 9.92 -8.21 -1.79
N GLU A 93 10.18 -6.97 -2.23
CA GLU A 93 10.15 -5.78 -1.38
C GLU A 93 8.74 -5.48 -0.87
N ALA A 94 7.72 -5.65 -1.71
CA ALA A 94 6.33 -5.42 -1.32
C ALA A 94 5.85 -6.47 -0.31
N LEU A 95 6.13 -7.75 -0.52
CA LEU A 95 5.74 -8.79 0.43
C LEU A 95 6.41 -8.60 1.79
N ASP A 96 7.72 -8.33 1.80
CA ASP A 96 8.44 -8.09 3.07
C ASP A 96 7.93 -6.84 3.79
N TYR A 97 7.64 -5.77 3.03
CA TYR A 97 7.08 -4.56 3.62
C TYR A 97 5.68 -4.83 4.19
N TYR A 98 4.78 -5.39 3.38
CA TYR A 98 3.38 -5.53 3.76
C TYR A 98 3.13 -6.59 4.83
N VAL A 99 3.96 -7.62 4.91
CA VAL A 99 3.87 -8.60 6.01
C VAL A 99 4.29 -7.95 7.33
N ASN A 100 5.36 -7.15 7.35
CA ASN A 100 6.01 -6.74 8.60
C ASN A 100 5.68 -5.30 9.06
N ASN A 101 5.28 -4.39 8.17
CA ASN A 101 5.38 -2.95 8.44
C ASN A 101 4.07 -2.15 8.26
N THR A 102 2.97 -2.77 7.85
CA THR A 102 1.70 -2.06 7.65
C THR A 102 0.57 -2.68 8.45
N TYR A 103 -0.37 -1.83 8.83
CA TYR A 103 -1.67 -2.24 9.37
C TYR A 103 -2.80 -2.00 8.39
N SER A 104 -2.52 -1.41 7.22
CA SER A 104 -3.54 -1.00 6.24
C SER A 104 -4.49 -2.14 5.87
N PHE A 105 -3.96 -3.35 5.72
CA PHE A 105 -4.76 -4.54 5.42
C PHE A 105 -5.78 -4.81 6.52
N ASP A 106 -5.32 -4.93 7.76
CA ASP A 106 -6.17 -5.23 8.90
C ASP A 106 -7.23 -4.13 9.10
N ILE A 107 -6.83 -2.87 8.91
CA ILE A 107 -7.71 -1.71 8.99
C ILE A 107 -8.80 -1.74 7.90
N LEU A 108 -8.44 -2.05 6.65
CA LEU A 108 -9.39 -2.12 5.53
C LEU A 108 -10.41 -3.23 5.75
N PHE A 109 -9.97 -4.44 6.11
CA PHE A 109 -10.87 -5.59 6.30
C PHE A 109 -11.77 -5.47 7.53
N GLN A 110 -11.36 -4.70 8.54
CA GLN A 110 -12.19 -4.40 9.73
C GLN A 110 -13.15 -3.22 9.50
N SER A 111 -13.06 -2.51 8.37
CA SER A 111 -13.91 -1.36 8.07
C SER A 111 -15.28 -1.78 7.50
N ASN A 112 -16.27 -0.89 7.58
CA ASN A 112 -17.54 -1.13 6.90
C ASN A 112 -17.41 -0.88 5.39
N ARG A 113 -18.43 -1.29 4.64
CA ARG A 113 -18.48 -1.13 3.18
C ARG A 113 -18.21 0.31 2.72
N THR A 114 -18.84 1.30 3.33
CA THR A 114 -18.69 2.71 2.94
C THR A 114 -17.27 3.22 3.12
N LEU A 115 -16.61 2.89 4.23
CA LEU A 115 -15.22 3.28 4.47
C LEU A 115 -14.27 2.53 3.56
N PHE A 116 -14.52 1.24 3.32
CA PHE A 116 -13.77 0.43 2.38
C PHE A 116 -13.82 1.04 0.97
N ASP A 117 -15.00 1.39 0.46
CA ASP A 117 -15.17 1.97 -0.87
C ASP A 117 -14.39 3.29 -1.02
N LYS A 118 -14.50 4.19 -0.03
CA LYS A 118 -13.72 5.45 -0.01
C LYS A 118 -12.22 5.21 0.08
N ALA A 119 -11.79 4.21 0.85
CA ALA A 119 -10.38 3.86 0.95
C ALA A 119 -9.85 3.26 -0.37
N MET A 120 -10.64 2.44 -1.05
CA MET A 120 -10.30 1.89 -2.36
C MET A 120 -10.18 2.97 -3.44
N GLU A 121 -11.02 4.01 -3.39
CA GLU A 121 -10.88 5.19 -4.26
C GLU A 121 -9.52 5.88 -4.03
N ILE A 122 -9.17 6.16 -2.78
CA ILE A 122 -7.86 6.75 -2.42
C ILE A 122 -6.70 5.87 -2.87
N ILE A 123 -6.82 4.55 -2.69
CA ILE A 123 -5.80 3.58 -3.11
C ILE A 123 -5.62 3.63 -4.62
N SER A 124 -6.72 3.61 -5.38
CA SER A 124 -6.72 3.67 -6.84
C SER A 124 -6.08 4.97 -7.37
N GLU A 125 -6.49 6.12 -6.82
CA GLU A 125 -5.91 7.43 -7.19
C GLU A 125 -4.41 7.49 -6.90
N THR A 126 -4.00 6.97 -5.74
CA THR A 126 -2.60 6.98 -5.32
C THR A 126 -1.77 6.06 -6.22
N GLN A 127 -2.24 4.85 -6.50
CA GLN A 127 -1.57 3.88 -7.37
C GLN A 127 -1.48 4.36 -8.82
N SER A 128 -2.49 5.06 -9.33
CA SER A 128 -2.50 5.60 -10.70
C SER A 128 -1.26 6.46 -11.00
N ARG A 129 -0.76 7.22 -10.02
CA ARG A 129 0.46 8.03 -10.17
C ARG A 129 1.74 7.22 -10.29
N TYR A 130 1.76 5.99 -9.76
CA TYR A 130 2.91 5.10 -9.86
C TYR A 130 2.81 4.20 -11.10
N LEU A 131 1.60 3.79 -11.46
CA LEU A 131 1.30 3.08 -12.71
C LEU A 131 1.76 3.86 -13.94
N SER A 132 1.57 5.18 -13.95
CA SER A 132 2.04 6.01 -15.07
C SER A 132 3.55 5.96 -15.27
N LYS A 133 4.33 6.00 -14.18
CA LYS A 133 5.80 5.87 -14.23
C LYS A 133 6.24 4.48 -14.69
N PHE A 134 5.58 3.44 -14.19
CA PHE A 134 5.83 2.07 -14.63
C PHE A 134 5.55 1.90 -16.13
N ARG A 135 4.42 2.45 -16.60
CA ARG A 135 4.05 2.43 -18.02
C ARG A 135 5.07 3.18 -18.87
N GLU A 136 5.50 4.37 -18.45
CA GLU A 136 6.52 5.15 -19.16
C GLU A 136 7.83 4.39 -19.29
N GLN A 137 8.25 3.69 -18.22
CA GLN A 137 9.51 2.97 -18.19
C GLN A 137 9.53 1.71 -19.06
N PHE A 138 8.42 0.97 -19.13
CA PHE A 138 8.40 -0.39 -19.69
C PHE A 138 7.49 -0.55 -20.92
N SER A 139 6.93 0.51 -21.48
CA SER A 139 6.01 0.45 -22.63
C SER A 139 6.54 -0.40 -23.79
N GLU A 140 7.81 -0.21 -24.17
CA GLU A 140 8.48 -0.94 -25.26
C GLU A 140 8.65 -2.45 -24.97
N ASP A 141 8.82 -2.82 -23.70
CA ASP A 141 8.90 -4.23 -23.30
C ASP A 141 7.55 -4.92 -23.50
N PHE A 142 6.45 -4.21 -23.23
CA PHE A 142 5.09 -4.73 -23.37
C PHE A 142 4.61 -4.80 -24.83
N GLU A 143 5.25 -4.11 -25.77
CA GLU A 143 4.99 -4.31 -27.21
C GLU A 143 5.40 -5.71 -27.68
N LYS A 144 6.37 -6.34 -27.01
CA LYS A 144 6.92 -7.66 -27.33
C LYS A 144 6.09 -8.81 -26.76
N ILE A 145 5.20 -8.52 -25.80
CA ILE A 145 4.36 -9.55 -25.16
C ILE A 145 3.15 -9.86 -26.05
N SER A 146 2.88 -11.15 -26.26
CA SER A 146 1.79 -11.62 -27.13
C SER A 146 0.39 -11.41 -26.53
N PHE A 147 0.24 -11.58 -25.21
CA PHE A 147 -1.07 -11.67 -24.55
C PHE A 147 -1.54 -10.37 -23.87
N ILE A 148 -0.65 -9.62 -23.21
CA ILE A 148 -1.00 -8.36 -22.52
C ILE A 148 -0.06 -7.25 -22.95
N LYS A 149 -0.59 -6.25 -23.65
CA LYS A 149 0.17 -5.08 -24.11
C LYS A 149 0.04 -3.86 -23.21
N ASN A 150 -0.84 -3.89 -22.22
CA ASN A 150 -1.00 -2.78 -21.28
C ASN A 150 -0.15 -3.03 -20.02
N PRO A 151 0.97 -2.30 -19.81
CA PRO A 151 1.82 -2.47 -18.63
C PRO A 151 1.05 -2.28 -17.32
N GLU A 152 0.07 -1.36 -17.30
CA GLU A 152 -0.66 -1.02 -16.09
C GLU A 152 -1.50 -2.18 -15.57
N TYR A 153 -2.10 -2.97 -16.48
CA TYR A 153 -2.87 -4.15 -16.09
C TYR A 153 -1.99 -5.24 -15.51
N VAL A 154 -0.79 -5.45 -16.06
CA VAL A 154 0.14 -6.42 -15.46
C VAL A 154 0.57 -5.97 -14.07
N PHE A 155 0.97 -4.71 -13.90
CA PHE A 155 1.34 -4.21 -12.59
C PHE A 155 0.19 -4.26 -11.57
N LEU A 156 -1.03 -3.91 -12.00
CA LEU A 156 -2.23 -4.02 -11.17
C LEU A 156 -2.49 -5.47 -10.73
N THR A 157 -2.31 -6.45 -11.63
CA THR A 157 -2.47 -7.86 -11.26
C THR A 157 -1.40 -8.31 -10.26
N VAL A 158 -0.15 -7.84 -10.40
CA VAL A 158 0.93 -8.09 -9.43
C VAL A 158 0.55 -7.55 -8.05
N GLN A 159 0.07 -6.30 -8.00
CA GLN A 159 -0.38 -5.67 -6.76
C GLN A 159 -1.58 -6.40 -6.15
N ALA A 160 -2.55 -6.83 -6.95
CA ALA A 160 -3.71 -7.59 -6.49
C ALA A 160 -3.29 -8.98 -5.95
N GLY A 161 -2.35 -9.66 -6.61
CA GLY A 161 -1.78 -10.92 -6.15
C GLY A 161 -1.06 -10.79 -4.82
N ILE A 162 -0.21 -9.77 -4.67
CA ILE A 162 0.45 -9.44 -3.40
C ILE A 162 -0.60 -9.16 -2.33
N PHE A 163 -1.60 -8.32 -2.63
CA PHE A 163 -2.65 -7.97 -1.68
C PHE A 163 -3.39 -9.21 -1.16
N ALA A 164 -3.84 -10.07 -2.07
CA ALA A 164 -4.54 -11.31 -1.71
C ALA A 164 -3.67 -12.23 -0.84
N MET A 165 -2.39 -12.40 -1.20
CA MET A 165 -1.51 -13.33 -0.49
C MET A 165 -1.04 -12.79 0.86
N VAL A 166 -0.88 -11.47 1.03
CA VAL A 166 -0.62 -10.86 2.34
C VAL A 166 -1.80 -11.07 3.28
N HIS A 167 -3.03 -10.89 2.79
CA HIS A 167 -4.23 -11.19 3.57
C HIS A 167 -4.28 -12.67 3.96
N GLU A 168 -4.04 -13.57 3.02
CA GLU A 168 -4.01 -15.01 3.27
C GLU A 168 -2.97 -15.39 4.35
N TYR A 169 -1.75 -14.85 4.23
CA TYR A 169 -0.68 -15.04 5.20
C TYR A 169 -1.06 -14.57 6.60
N ARG A 170 -1.69 -13.39 6.71
CA ARG A 170 -2.11 -12.80 7.98
C ARG A 170 -3.34 -13.47 8.59
N SER A 171 -4.18 -14.11 7.78
CA SER A 171 -5.36 -14.84 8.25
C SER A 171 -5.03 -16.09 9.08
N GLY A 172 -3.75 -16.42 9.25
CA GLY A 172 -3.29 -17.54 10.08
C GLY A 172 -3.33 -18.89 9.36
N LYS A 173 -3.48 -18.90 8.04
CA LYS A 173 -3.32 -20.11 7.23
C LYS A 173 -1.84 -20.49 7.16
N ASN A 174 -1.53 -21.79 7.23
CA ASN A 174 -0.17 -22.32 7.26
C ASN A 174 0.54 -22.26 5.89
N ILE A 175 0.68 -21.06 5.31
CA ILE A 175 1.44 -20.82 4.09
C ILE A 175 2.73 -20.06 4.44
N LYS A 176 3.88 -20.52 3.93
CA LYS A 176 5.15 -19.84 4.20
C LYS A 176 5.31 -18.64 3.28
N LEU A 177 5.87 -17.55 3.80
CA LEU A 177 6.17 -16.36 2.98
C LEU A 177 7.08 -16.70 1.78
N SER A 178 8.03 -17.62 1.95
CA SER A 178 8.89 -18.11 0.87
C SER A 178 8.13 -18.84 -0.24
N GLU A 179 7.05 -19.53 0.10
CA GLU A 179 6.18 -20.23 -0.87
C GLU A 179 5.37 -19.19 -1.65
N ILE A 180 4.84 -18.17 -0.98
CA ILE A 180 4.14 -17.03 -1.63
C ILE A 180 5.08 -16.33 -2.62
N LYS A 181 6.29 -15.96 -2.17
CA LYS A 181 7.31 -15.31 -2.99
C LYS A 181 7.63 -16.13 -4.24
N THR A 182 7.90 -17.42 -4.06
CA THR A 182 8.20 -18.34 -5.18
C THR A 182 7.03 -18.44 -6.16
N MET A 183 5.81 -18.61 -5.65
CA MET A 183 4.60 -18.74 -6.47
C MET A 183 4.34 -17.48 -7.30
N LEU A 184 4.32 -16.30 -6.68
CA LEU A 184 4.07 -15.04 -7.40
C LEU A 184 5.17 -14.78 -8.43
N LYS A 185 6.44 -14.95 -8.08
CA LYS A 185 7.55 -14.81 -9.03
C LYS A 185 7.40 -15.76 -10.22
N SER A 186 7.07 -17.03 -9.99
CA SER A 186 6.86 -17.96 -11.10
C SER A 186 5.67 -17.56 -11.99
N LEU A 187 4.55 -17.13 -11.39
CA LEU A 187 3.36 -16.71 -12.13
C LEU A 187 3.66 -15.54 -13.08
N TYR A 188 4.40 -14.54 -12.62
CA TYR A 188 4.69 -13.35 -13.43
C TYR A 188 5.89 -13.52 -14.35
N LEU A 189 7.01 -14.08 -13.87
CA LEU A 189 8.25 -14.16 -14.65
C LEU A 189 8.21 -15.28 -15.70
N ASN A 190 7.66 -16.44 -15.33
CA ASN A 190 7.58 -17.61 -16.22
C ASN A 190 6.23 -17.70 -16.94
N GLY A 191 5.19 -17.02 -16.43
CA GLY A 191 3.90 -16.88 -17.09
C GLY A 191 3.83 -15.58 -17.88
N LEU A 192 3.35 -14.51 -17.25
CA LEU A 192 2.98 -13.27 -17.95
C LEU A 192 4.11 -12.57 -18.72
N LEU A 193 5.36 -12.71 -18.26
CA LEU A 193 6.54 -12.12 -18.90
C LEU A 193 7.41 -13.17 -19.62
N SER A 194 6.88 -14.35 -19.94
CA SER A 194 7.64 -15.43 -20.60
C SER A 194 8.31 -14.99 -21.90
N ASP A 195 7.63 -14.14 -22.67
CA ASP A 195 8.05 -13.70 -24.01
C ASP A 195 9.21 -12.70 -23.97
N ILE A 196 9.46 -12.07 -22.83
CA ILE A 196 10.54 -11.10 -22.65
C ILE A 196 11.85 -11.85 -22.44
N LYS A 197 12.79 -11.70 -23.37
CA LYS A 197 14.16 -12.23 -23.22
C LYS A 197 14.95 -11.39 -22.20
N ASN A 198 15.83 -12.05 -21.46
CA ASN A 198 16.70 -11.42 -20.45
C ASN A 198 17.65 -10.39 -21.07
#